data_AF-A0A448GYM9-F1
#
_entry.id   AF-A0A448GYM9-F1
#
_cell.length_a   1.000
_cell.length_b   1.000
_cell.length_c   1.000
_cell.angle_alpha   90.00
_cell.angle_beta   90.00
_cell.angle_gamma   90.00
#
_symmetry.space_group_name_H-M   'P 1'
#
loop_
_entity.id
_entity.type
_entity.pdbx_description
1 polymer ?
#
loop_
_entity_poly.entity_id
_entity_poly.type
_entity_poly.pdbx_seq_one_letter_code
_entity_poly.pdbx_strand_id
1 'polypeptide(L)'
;MYEFILETTNIDQAKAQFYTPYDDLSTYKSLVRLGEANLHPILSDIDGVDLRFFENRTKATTDVGLALIEKLIALLHKNKICVHLRTGDLIASQNNYSIHCKKIMAMNHIESAKQRWMIKTVNVNDYDRIKKYTVENKGYLVNG
;
A
#
# COMPACT_ATOMS: atom_id res chain seq x y z
N MET A 1 -2.32 -6.57 15.08
CA MET A 1 -2.16 -6.85 13.63
C MET A 1 -0.92 -7.69 13.36
N TYR A 2 0.23 -7.32 13.93
CA TYR A 2 1.50 -8.07 13.84
C TYR A 2 1.40 -9.55 14.29
N GLU A 3 0.80 -9.81 15.45
CA GLU A 3 0.66 -11.19 15.99
C GLU A 3 -0.19 -12.10 15.10
N PHE A 4 -1.14 -11.56 14.33
CA PHE A 4 -2.05 -12.34 13.47
C PHE A 4 -1.46 -12.67 12.09
N ILE A 5 -0.59 -11.80 11.58
CA ILE A 5 0.19 -12.10 10.37
C ILE A 5 1.17 -13.25 10.70
N LEU A 6 1.75 -13.24 11.91
CA LEU A 6 2.68 -14.28 12.36
C LEU A 6 2.03 -15.65 12.58
N GLU A 7 0.81 -15.72 13.13
CA GLU A 7 0.05 -16.99 13.25
C GLU A 7 -0.29 -17.63 11.90
N THR A 8 -0.22 -16.86 10.82
CA THR A 8 -0.51 -17.32 9.46
C THR A 8 0.70 -17.23 8.53
N THR A 9 1.92 -17.16 9.08
CA THR A 9 3.18 -17.17 8.31
C THR A 9 3.37 -18.51 7.63
N ASN A 10 2.57 -18.73 6.61
CA ASN A 10 2.85 -19.69 5.59
C ASN A 10 4.03 -19.12 4.82
N ILE A 11 5.13 -19.88 4.73
CA ILE A 11 6.34 -19.59 3.95
C ILE A 11 5.99 -19.03 2.56
N ASP A 12 4.82 -19.40 2.04
CA ASP A 12 4.26 -18.91 0.78
C ASP A 12 4.06 -17.38 0.70
N GLN A 13 3.77 -16.68 1.79
CA GLN A 13 3.64 -15.20 1.76
C GLN A 13 4.99 -14.50 1.57
N ALA A 14 6.10 -15.18 1.93
CA ALA A 14 7.47 -14.71 1.76
C ALA A 14 8.06 -15.10 0.39
N LYS A 15 7.34 -15.86 -0.44
CA LYS A 15 7.76 -16.19 -1.80
C LYS A 15 7.42 -15.06 -2.77
N ALA A 16 8.33 -14.77 -3.69
CA ALA A 16 8.10 -13.84 -4.78
C ALA A 16 7.16 -14.42 -5.86
N GLN A 17 5.86 -14.51 -5.55
CA GLN A 17 4.83 -15.10 -6.42
C GLN A 17 3.63 -14.17 -6.67
N PHE A 18 3.71 -12.93 -6.20
CA PHE A 18 2.67 -11.92 -6.37
C PHE A 18 3.17 -10.80 -7.26
N TYR A 19 2.30 -10.20 -8.06
CA TYR A 19 2.62 -8.96 -8.76
C TYR A 19 1.52 -7.93 -8.51
N THR A 20 1.90 -6.66 -8.49
CA THR A 20 0.96 -5.54 -8.37
C THR A 20 1.18 -4.60 -9.54
N PRO A 21 0.29 -4.60 -10.56
CA PRO A 21 0.39 -3.68 -11.69
C PRO A 21 0.49 -2.22 -11.26
N TYR A 22 1.23 -1.41 -12.00
CA TYR A 22 1.29 0.04 -11.82
C TYR A 22 -0.11 0.67 -11.93
N ASP A 23 -0.38 1.77 -11.20
CA ASP A 23 -1.69 2.43 -11.29
C ASP A 23 -1.75 3.43 -12.43
N ASP A 24 -2.97 3.88 -12.69
CA ASP A 24 -3.27 5.00 -13.56
C ASP A 24 -2.43 6.23 -13.24
N LEU A 25 -2.17 6.54 -11.96
CA LEU A 25 -1.33 7.71 -11.61
C LEU A 25 0.13 7.52 -12.01
N SER A 26 0.67 6.31 -11.83
CA SER A 26 2.04 5.96 -12.21
C SER A 26 2.21 5.82 -13.72
N THR A 27 1.15 5.57 -14.48
CA THR A 27 1.21 5.33 -15.94
C THR A 27 0.71 6.52 -16.76
N TYR A 28 -0.12 7.39 -16.20
CA TYR A 28 -0.68 8.55 -16.89
C TYR A 28 0.37 9.63 -17.14
N LYS A 29 0.75 9.82 -18.41
CA LYS A 29 1.77 10.80 -18.84
C LYS A 29 3.11 10.64 -18.08
N SER A 30 3.44 9.41 -17.70
CA SER A 30 4.70 9.08 -17.04
C SER A 30 5.89 9.53 -17.90
N LEU A 31 6.91 10.08 -17.25
CA LEU A 31 8.17 10.47 -17.89
C LEU A 31 9.12 9.28 -18.07
N VAL A 32 8.74 8.10 -17.53
CA VAL A 32 9.56 6.90 -17.53
C VAL A 32 8.79 5.71 -18.10
N ARG A 33 9.53 4.77 -18.69
CA ARG A 33 8.94 3.50 -19.16
C ARG A 33 9.02 2.47 -18.04
N LEU A 34 7.89 2.17 -17.40
CA LEU A 34 7.82 1.30 -16.22
C LEU A 34 7.89 -0.21 -16.51
N GLY A 35 7.59 -0.63 -17.74
CA GLY A 35 7.56 -2.05 -18.11
C GLY A 35 6.48 -2.83 -17.36
N GLU A 36 6.71 -4.12 -17.12
CA GLU A 36 5.84 -4.96 -16.29
C GLU A 36 6.25 -4.87 -14.81
N ALA A 37 5.26 -5.02 -13.92
CA ALA A 37 5.54 -5.03 -12.49
C ALA A 37 6.21 -6.35 -12.09
N ASN A 38 7.34 -6.26 -11.39
CA ASN A 38 8.08 -7.42 -10.91
C ASN A 38 7.25 -8.26 -9.93
N LEU A 39 7.54 -9.57 -9.91
CA LEU A 39 7.08 -10.45 -8.83
C LEU A 39 7.70 -10.01 -7.50
N HIS A 40 6.93 -10.12 -6.43
CA HIS A 40 7.30 -9.74 -5.08
C HIS A 40 6.58 -10.64 -4.06
N PRO A 41 7.14 -10.81 -2.85
CA PRO A 41 6.40 -11.38 -1.73
C PRO A 41 5.36 -10.38 -1.19
N ILE A 42 4.37 -10.87 -0.45
CA ILE A 42 3.49 -9.99 0.35
C ILE A 42 4.23 -9.55 1.62
N LEU A 43 5.02 -10.44 2.23
CA LEU A 43 5.87 -10.17 3.38
C LEU A 43 7.33 -10.29 2.98
N SER A 44 8.02 -9.16 2.83
CA SER A 44 9.43 -9.12 2.39
C SER A 44 10.42 -9.31 3.54
N ASP A 45 10.00 -9.01 4.76
CA ASP A 45 10.78 -9.20 5.98
C ASP A 45 9.89 -9.89 7.02
N ILE A 46 10.25 -11.10 7.41
CA ILE A 46 9.49 -11.94 8.36
C ILE A 46 9.76 -11.53 9.81
N ASP A 47 10.94 -10.99 10.09
CA ASP A 47 11.39 -10.60 11.43
C ASP A 47 11.11 -9.11 11.69
N GLY A 48 11.08 -8.29 10.64
CA GLY A 48 10.89 -6.84 10.68
C GLY A 48 9.64 -6.31 9.97
N VAL A 49 8.70 -7.17 9.54
CA VAL A 49 7.43 -6.87 8.81
C VAL A 49 7.54 -5.71 7.83
N ASP A 50 7.83 -6.07 6.58
CA ASP A 50 7.66 -5.21 5.42
C ASP A 50 6.57 -5.79 4.51
N LEU A 51 5.38 -5.20 4.57
CA LEU A 51 4.20 -5.68 3.86
C LEU A 51 3.95 -4.89 2.58
N ARG A 52 3.72 -5.63 1.48
CA ARG A 52 3.33 -5.07 0.18
C ARG A 52 2.07 -5.76 -0.34
N PHE A 53 0.93 -5.09 -0.21
CA PHE A 53 -0.34 -5.58 -0.71
C PHE A 53 -1.30 -4.45 -1.07
N PHE A 54 -2.01 -4.60 -2.18
CA PHE A 54 -3.10 -3.72 -2.61
C PHE A 54 -4.33 -4.56 -2.95
N GLU A 55 -5.38 -4.42 -2.14
CA GLU A 55 -6.67 -5.07 -2.41
C GLU A 55 -7.16 -4.72 -3.83
N ASN A 56 -7.68 -5.73 -4.54
CA ASN A 56 -8.15 -5.68 -5.94
C ASN A 56 -7.05 -5.46 -7.00
N ARG A 57 -5.81 -5.14 -6.64
CA ARG A 57 -4.70 -4.91 -7.58
C ARG A 57 -3.61 -5.95 -7.52
N THR A 58 -3.17 -6.36 -6.32
CA THR A 58 -2.21 -7.45 -6.17
C THR A 58 -2.84 -8.75 -6.67
N LYS A 59 -2.11 -9.45 -7.54
CA LYS A 59 -2.51 -10.73 -8.14
C LYS A 59 -1.46 -11.79 -7.81
N ALA A 60 -1.89 -13.05 -7.81
CA ALA A 60 -1.03 -14.21 -7.71
C ALA A 60 -1.01 -14.97 -9.04
N THR A 61 0.06 -15.70 -9.30
CA THR A 61 0.21 -16.58 -10.47
C THR A 61 -0.05 -18.06 -10.14
N THR A 62 -0.33 -18.39 -8.87
CA THR A 62 -0.52 -19.74 -8.37
C THR A 62 -1.85 -19.85 -7.61
N ASP A 63 -2.46 -21.04 -7.61
CA ASP A 63 -3.70 -21.29 -6.84
C ASP A 63 -3.51 -21.06 -5.34
N VAL A 64 -2.34 -21.45 -4.82
CA VAL A 64 -1.95 -21.21 -3.43
C VAL A 64 -1.89 -19.71 -3.13
N GLY A 65 -1.28 -18.93 -4.02
CA GLY A 65 -1.20 -17.48 -3.88
C GLY A 65 -2.58 -16.81 -3.96
N LEU A 66 -3.48 -17.29 -4.82
CA LEU A 66 -4.86 -16.80 -4.90
C LEU A 66 -5.61 -17.02 -3.58
N ALA A 67 -5.55 -18.24 -3.02
CA ALA A 67 -6.15 -18.56 -1.73
C ALA A 67 -5.57 -17.71 -0.58
N LEU A 68 -4.26 -17.40 -0.62
CA LEU A 68 -3.62 -16.51 0.34
C LEU A 68 -4.13 -15.07 0.24
N ILE A 69 -4.31 -14.54 -0.98
CA ILE A 69 -4.90 -13.21 -1.19
C ILE A 69 -6.30 -13.15 -0.58
N GLU A 70 -7.16 -14.14 -0.85
CA GLU A 70 -8.52 -14.18 -0.30
C GLU A 70 -8.52 -14.22 1.22
N LYS A 71 -7.68 -15.07 1.82
CA LYS A 71 -7.51 -15.14 3.27
C LYS A 71 -7.03 -13.81 3.86
N LEU A 72 -6.06 -13.17 3.22
CA LEU A 72 -5.55 -11.86 3.66
C LEU A 72 -6.64 -10.79 3.61
N ILE A 73 -7.42 -10.71 2.52
CA ILE A 73 -8.53 -9.76 2.40
C ILE A 73 -9.56 -9.98 3.52
N ALA A 74 -9.93 -11.23 3.77
CA ALA A 74 -10.86 -11.57 4.86
C ALA A 74 -10.31 -11.13 6.23
N LEU A 75 -9.01 -11.37 6.50
CA LEU A 75 -8.35 -10.93 7.72
C LEU A 75 -8.31 -9.42 7.85
N LEU A 76 -7.98 -8.68 6.78
CA LEU A 76 -7.98 -7.22 6.77
C LEU A 76 -9.38 -6.67 7.05
N HIS A 77 -10.41 -7.25 6.44
CA HIS A 77 -11.80 -6.81 6.65
C HIS A 77 -12.31 -7.10 8.05
N LYS A 78 -11.89 -8.23 8.65
CA LYS A 78 -12.21 -8.59 10.03
C LYS A 78 -11.54 -7.66 11.05
N ASN A 79 -10.33 -7.20 10.76
CA ASN A 79 -9.49 -6.48 11.74
C ASN A 79 -9.32 -4.98 11.49
N LYS A 80 -9.82 -4.44 10.37
CA LYS A 80 -9.67 -3.00 10.08
C LYS A 80 -10.38 -2.14 11.10
N ILE A 81 -9.70 -1.08 11.53
CA ILE A 81 -10.24 -0.07 12.42
C ILE A 81 -10.62 1.15 11.58
N CYS A 82 -11.81 1.70 11.81
CA CYS A 82 -12.27 2.92 11.14
C CYS A 82 -11.96 4.12 12.02
N VAL A 83 -11.17 5.05 11.51
CA VAL A 83 -10.86 6.32 12.17
C VAL A 83 -11.57 7.46 11.46
N HIS A 84 -12.33 8.27 12.19
CA HIS A 84 -12.97 9.47 11.67
C HIS A 84 -12.08 10.69 11.97
N LEU A 85 -11.39 11.19 10.94
CA LEU A 85 -10.53 12.36 11.06
C LEU A 85 -11.34 13.65 11.03
N ARG A 86 -11.06 14.53 11.99
CA ARG A 86 -11.60 15.89 12.13
C ARG A 86 -10.55 16.92 11.71
N THR A 87 -10.98 18.16 11.52
CA THR A 87 -10.07 19.29 11.30
C THR A 87 -9.08 19.40 12.47
N GLY A 88 -7.79 19.43 12.15
CA GLY A 88 -6.71 19.48 13.15
C GLY A 88 -6.13 18.11 13.52
N ASP A 89 -6.82 17.01 13.19
CA ASP A 89 -6.27 15.67 13.41
C ASP A 89 -5.10 15.40 12.48
N LEU A 90 -4.05 14.79 13.03
CA LEU A 90 -2.92 14.27 12.28
C LEU A 90 -2.88 12.75 12.44
N ILE A 91 -2.82 12.04 11.31
CA ILE A 91 -2.59 10.60 11.29
C ILE A 91 -1.27 10.32 10.56
N ALA A 92 -0.43 9.51 11.19
CA ALA A 92 0.79 9.00 10.60
C ALA A 92 0.72 7.47 10.56
N SER A 93 1.04 6.90 9.40
CA SER A 93 1.08 5.47 9.17
C SER A 93 2.45 5.08 8.67
N GLN A 94 3.06 4.06 9.27
CA GLN A 94 4.26 3.46 8.71
C GLN A 94 3.85 2.55 7.56
N ASN A 95 4.17 2.93 6.32
CA ASN A 95 3.65 2.29 5.12
C ASN A 95 4.11 0.82 4.96
N ASN A 96 5.24 0.45 5.56
CA ASN A 96 5.77 -0.92 5.58
C ASN A 96 5.01 -1.83 6.56
N TYR A 97 4.38 -1.28 7.60
CA TYR A 97 3.76 -2.03 8.70
C TYR A 97 2.23 -1.98 8.69
N SER A 98 1.63 -1.24 7.76
CA SER A 98 0.20 -0.97 7.78
C SER A 98 -0.39 -0.86 6.39
N ILE A 99 -1.62 -1.35 6.26
CA ILE A 99 -2.46 -1.11 5.09
C ILE A 99 -3.54 -0.12 5.51
N HIS A 100 -3.68 0.96 4.74
CA HIS A 100 -4.70 1.97 4.97
C HIS A 100 -5.60 2.09 3.74
N CYS A 101 -6.87 2.39 3.97
CA CYS A 101 -7.83 2.62 2.91
C CYS A 101 -8.86 3.69 3.31
N LYS A 102 -9.64 4.15 2.34
CA LYS A 102 -10.82 4.98 2.57
C LYS A 102 -12.05 4.10 2.41
N LYS A 103 -12.85 3.97 3.47
CA LYS A 103 -14.16 3.31 3.42
C LYS A 103 -15.27 4.36 3.44
N ILE A 104 -16.18 4.31 2.47
CA ILE A 104 -17.42 5.08 2.50
C ILE A 104 -18.47 4.19 3.17
N MET A 105 -18.89 4.55 4.39
CA MET A 105 -19.91 3.80 5.14
C MET A 105 -21.33 4.24 4.75
N ALA A 106 -21.55 5.56 4.71
CA ALA A 106 -22.77 6.20 4.29
C ALA A 106 -22.43 7.59 3.73
N MET A 107 -23.25 8.12 2.84
CA MET A 107 -23.08 9.46 2.26
C MET A 107 -24.38 10.25 2.40
N ASN A 108 -24.66 10.69 3.62
CA ASN A 108 -25.91 11.39 3.95
C ASN A 108 -25.91 12.86 3.50
N HIS A 109 -24.71 13.46 3.36
CA HIS A 109 -24.53 14.87 2.99
C HIS A 109 -23.48 14.97 1.88
N ILE A 110 -23.92 14.79 0.63
CA ILE A 110 -23.02 14.79 -0.53
C ILE A 110 -22.24 16.10 -0.69
N GLU A 111 -22.88 17.24 -0.42
CA GLU A 111 -22.22 18.55 -0.51
C GLU A 111 -21.11 18.71 0.53
N SER A 112 -21.33 18.27 1.77
CA SER A 112 -20.28 18.25 2.79
C SER A 112 -19.17 17.25 2.46
N ALA A 113 -19.49 16.11 1.85
CA ALA A 113 -18.48 15.13 1.43
C ALA A 113 -17.53 15.69 0.37
N LYS A 114 -18.01 16.58 -0.52
CA LYS A 114 -17.19 17.30 -1.51
C LYS A 114 -16.22 18.30 -0.87
N GLN A 115 -16.53 18.79 0.34
CA GLN A 115 -15.69 19.75 1.06
C GLN A 115 -14.60 19.07 1.91
N ARG A 116 -14.62 17.74 2.05
CA ARG A 116 -13.61 17.03 2.84
C ARG A 116 -12.22 17.20 2.22
N TRP A 117 -11.35 17.89 2.93
CA TRP A 117 -9.97 18.13 2.51
C TRP A 117 -8.98 17.52 3.50
N MET A 118 -7.91 16.90 2.96
CA MET A 118 -6.75 16.43 3.71
C MET A 118 -5.49 16.81 2.95
N ILE A 119 -4.42 17.07 3.69
CA ILE A 119 -3.06 17.22 3.15
C ILE A 119 -2.34 15.90 3.41
N LYS A 120 -1.67 15.36 2.38
CA LYS A 120 -0.86 14.15 2.48
C LYS A 120 0.58 14.50 2.14
N THR A 121 1.49 14.16 3.04
CA THR A 121 2.93 14.15 2.79
C THR A 121 3.44 12.71 2.85
N VAL A 122 4.59 12.45 2.24
CA VAL A 122 5.26 11.14 2.26
C VAL A 122 6.68 11.38 2.76
N ASN A 123 7.12 10.52 3.68
CA ASN A 123 8.46 10.57 4.25
C ASN A 123 9.20 9.30 3.86
N VAL A 124 10.51 9.43 3.62
CA VAL A 124 11.43 8.30 3.48
C VAL A 124 12.40 8.33 4.67
N ASN A 125 12.76 7.16 5.18
CA ASN A 125 13.67 7.06 6.33
C ASN A 125 15.13 7.34 5.96
N ASP A 126 15.49 7.14 4.68
CA ASP A 126 16.83 7.33 4.16
C ASP A 126 16.74 7.89 2.73
N TYR A 127 17.14 9.15 2.57
CA TYR A 127 17.13 9.85 1.29
C TYR A 127 18.18 9.28 0.31
N ASP A 128 19.31 8.79 0.81
CA ASP A 128 20.39 8.28 -0.03
C ASP A 128 19.97 7.04 -0.82
N ARG A 129 19.00 6.27 -0.31
CA ARG A 129 18.39 5.14 -1.03
C ARG A 129 17.58 5.57 -2.25
N ILE A 130 16.95 6.75 -2.21
CA ILE A 130 16.03 7.21 -3.25
C ILE A 130 16.61 8.29 -4.17
N LYS A 131 17.70 8.97 -3.78
CA LYS A 131 18.24 10.13 -4.53
C LYS A 131 18.56 9.84 -5.99
N LYS A 132 18.90 8.60 -6.33
CA LYS A 132 19.15 8.18 -7.72
C LYS A 132 17.89 8.20 -8.61
N TYR A 133 16.70 8.24 -8.01
CA TYR A 133 15.42 8.30 -8.70
C TYR A 133 14.83 9.71 -8.71
N THR A 134 15.50 10.73 -8.15
CA THR A 134 14.96 12.09 -8.12
C THR A 134 15.25 12.83 -9.41
N VAL A 135 14.40 13.80 -9.75
CA VAL A 135 14.60 14.71 -10.87
C VAL A 135 15.85 15.56 -10.61
N GLU A 136 16.73 15.66 -11.61
CA GLU A 136 17.96 16.44 -11.52
C GLU A 136 17.66 17.88 -11.09
N ASN A 137 18.44 18.40 -10.13
CA ASN A 137 18.28 19.73 -9.54
C ASN A 137 16.92 19.99 -8.86
N LYS A 138 16.10 18.96 -8.60
CA LYS A 138 14.83 19.05 -7.87
C LYS A 138 14.80 18.00 -6.76
N GLY A 139 15.45 18.32 -5.64
CA GLY A 139 15.45 17.49 -4.44
C GLY A 139 14.02 17.10 -4.03
N TYR A 140 13.85 15.85 -3.57
CA TYR A 140 12.59 15.30 -3.08
C TYR A 140 11.47 15.10 -4.13
N LEU A 141 11.71 15.42 -5.40
CA LEU A 141 10.81 15.06 -6.50
C LEU A 141 11.27 13.75 -7.14
N VAL A 142 10.53 12.66 -6.95
CA VAL A 142 10.79 11.37 -7.62
C VAL A 142 10.38 11.48 -9.09
N ASN A 143 11.25 11.02 -9.99
CA ASN A 143 11.00 10.95 -11.41
C ASN A 143 10.10 9.73 -11.72
N GLY A 144 8.87 9.99 -12.15
CA GLY A 144 7.85 8.98 -12.40
C GLY A 144 7.02 9.27 -13.64
#